data_AF-A0A090X7V6-F1
#
_entry.id   AF-A0A090X7V6-F1
#
_cell.length_a   1.000
_cell.length_b   1.000
_cell.length_c   1.000
_cell.angle_alpha   90.00
_cell.angle_beta   90.00
_cell.angle_gamma   90.00
#
_symmetry.space_group_name_H-M   'P 1'
#
loop_
_entity.id
_entity.type
_entity.pdbx_description
1 polymer ?
#
loop_
_entity_poly.entity_id
_entity_poly.type
_entity_poly.pdbx_seq_one_letter_code
_entity_poly.pdbx_strand_id
1 'polypeptide(L)'
;MKPLMLHGHERAITQIKYNREGDLLLSCAKDHTPNVYYSLNGERLGNFHGHSGAVWCIDVNWDSTKVISGAGDNTCRVWDLERGVNINTIDTATAVRTCMFSFSGRMPRLYYARTKFQWDAYCVDPHT
;
A
#
# COMPACT_ATOMS: atom_id res chain seq x y z
N MET A 1 -28.55 -2.04 6.44
CA MET A 1 -27.10 -1.79 6.52
C MET A 1 -26.89 -0.40 7.10
N LYS A 2 -26.00 -0.24 8.09
CA LYS A 2 -25.65 1.08 8.65
C LYS A 2 -24.28 1.48 8.10
N PRO A 3 -24.14 2.54 7.30
CA PRO A 3 -22.85 2.97 6.78
C PRO A 3 -22.01 3.58 7.91
N LEU A 4 -20.70 3.43 7.81
CA LEU A 4 -19.73 4.04 8.70
C LEU A 4 -18.90 5.07 7.93
N MET A 5 -18.77 6.29 8.46
CA MET A 5 -17.99 7.35 7.83
C MET A 5 -16.61 7.44 8.47
N LEU A 6 -15.58 7.08 7.69
CA LEU A 6 -14.18 7.15 8.11
C LEU A 6 -13.58 8.49 7.69
N HIS A 7 -13.15 9.27 8.68
CA HIS A 7 -12.48 10.54 8.44
C HIS A 7 -10.97 10.33 8.61
N GLY A 8 -10.19 10.69 7.61
CA GLY A 8 -8.73 10.51 7.65
C GLY A 8 -8.00 10.85 6.37
N HIS A 9 -8.72 11.03 5.25
CA HIS A 9 -8.18 11.59 4.03
C HIS A 9 -8.68 13.01 3.79
N GLU A 10 -7.78 13.91 3.40
CA GLU A 10 -8.10 15.31 3.07
C GLU A 10 -8.37 15.52 1.58
N ARG A 11 -8.05 14.50 0.77
CA ARG A 11 -8.22 14.54 -0.69
C ARG A 11 -8.94 13.30 -1.18
N ALA A 12 -9.32 13.32 -2.46
CA ALA A 12 -10.02 12.21 -3.10
C ALA A 12 -9.25 10.89 -2.95
N ILE A 13 -9.97 9.88 -2.45
CA ILE A 13 -9.51 8.49 -2.36
C ILE A 13 -9.27 7.95 -3.77
N THR A 14 -8.16 7.26 -3.96
CA THR A 14 -7.72 6.70 -5.25
C THR A 14 -7.92 5.19 -5.28
N GLN A 15 -7.65 4.48 -4.17
CA GLN A 15 -7.87 3.05 -4.06
C GLN A 15 -8.19 2.64 -2.62
N ILE A 16 -8.99 1.57 -2.49
CA ILE A 16 -9.30 0.90 -1.24
C ILE A 16 -9.02 -0.60 -1.42
N LYS A 17 -8.44 -1.24 -0.42
CA LYS A 17 -8.16 -2.67 -0.39
C LYS A 17 -8.44 -3.26 0.99
N TYR A 18 -9.07 -4.42 1.01
CA TYR A 18 -9.10 -5.25 2.20
C TYR A 18 -7.86 -6.14 2.22
N ASN A 19 -7.43 -6.50 3.42
CA ASN A 19 -6.58 -7.67 3.56
C ASN A 19 -7.38 -8.95 3.38
N ARG A 20 -6.68 -10.08 3.36
CA ARG A 20 -7.30 -11.38 3.09
C ARG A 20 -8.27 -11.82 4.18
N GLU A 21 -7.89 -11.61 5.43
CA GLU A 21 -8.70 -11.98 6.59
C GLU A 21 -9.93 -11.06 6.75
N GLY A 22 -9.91 -9.89 6.11
CA GLY A 22 -11.03 -8.97 6.03
C GLY A 22 -11.20 -8.11 7.29
N ASP A 23 -10.30 -8.20 8.27
CA ASP A 23 -10.26 -7.42 9.50
C ASP A 23 -9.63 -6.03 9.29
N LEU A 24 -8.81 -5.86 8.26
CA LEU A 24 -8.14 -4.60 7.93
C LEU A 24 -8.61 -4.02 6.60
N LEU A 25 -8.77 -2.70 6.59
CA LEU A 25 -9.09 -1.87 5.45
C LEU A 25 -7.95 -0.88 5.20
N LEU A 26 -7.31 -0.99 4.05
CA LEU A 26 -6.31 -0.06 3.56
C LEU A 26 -6.94 0.91 2.58
N SER A 27 -6.56 2.17 2.68
CA SER A 27 -7.03 3.21 1.78
C SER A 27 -5.88 4.14 1.42
N CYS A 28 -5.86 4.59 0.18
CA CYS A 28 -4.92 5.60 -0.28
C CYS A 28 -5.64 6.70 -1.05
N ALA A 29 -5.04 7.89 -1.04
CA ALA A 29 -5.62 9.09 -1.62
C ALA A 29 -4.53 10.01 -2.17
N LYS A 30 -4.98 11.15 -2.70
CA LYS A 30 -4.08 12.19 -3.23
C LYS A 30 -3.35 13.00 -2.13
N ASP A 31 -3.55 12.69 -0.86
CA ASP A 31 -2.99 13.38 0.32
C ASP A 31 -1.68 12.77 0.84
N HIS A 32 -1.04 11.91 0.05
CA HIS A 32 0.31 11.38 0.29
C HIS A 32 0.42 10.38 1.45
N THR A 33 -0.64 10.19 2.24
CA THR A 33 -0.62 9.32 3.42
C THR A 33 -1.68 8.23 3.30
N PRO A 34 -1.30 7.00 2.92
CA PRO A 34 -2.22 5.88 3.02
C PRO A 34 -2.59 5.60 4.47
N ASN A 35 -3.83 5.18 4.69
CA ASN A 35 -4.41 4.93 6.00
C ASN A 35 -4.84 3.47 6.13
N VAL A 36 -4.73 2.95 7.36
CA VAL A 36 -5.17 1.60 7.73
C VAL A 36 -6.23 1.70 8.82
N TYR A 37 -7.33 0.98 8.66
CA TYR A 37 -8.44 0.92 9.58
C TYR A 37 -8.82 -0.51 9.91
N TYR A 38 -9.41 -0.73 11.07
CA TYR A 38 -10.16 -1.94 11.36
C TYR A 38 -11.51 -1.90 10.62
N SER A 39 -11.83 -2.96 9.89
CA SER A 39 -13.03 -3.03 9.05
C SER A 39 -14.33 -3.08 9.85
N LEU A 40 -14.29 -3.69 11.04
CA LEU A 40 -15.47 -3.98 11.85
C LEU A 40 -16.00 -2.72 12.57
N ASN A 41 -15.11 -1.90 13.12
CA ASN A 41 -15.45 -0.74 13.94
C ASN A 41 -15.04 0.59 13.30
N GLY A 42 -14.27 0.58 12.22
CA GLY A 42 -13.74 1.76 11.52
C GLY A 42 -12.69 2.56 12.29
N GLU A 43 -12.14 1.99 13.35
CA GLU A 43 -11.06 2.63 14.08
C GLU A 43 -9.80 2.67 13.21
N ARG A 44 -9.11 3.82 13.20
CA ARG A 44 -7.87 3.99 12.45
C ARG A 44 -6.73 3.34 13.23
N LEU A 45 -6.16 2.28 12.67
CA LEU A 45 -4.98 1.61 13.21
C LEU A 45 -3.73 2.49 13.05
N GLY A 46 -3.62 3.18 11.91
CA GLY A 46 -2.46 4.02 11.64
C GLY A 46 -2.45 4.59 10.23
N ASN A 47 -1.29 5.11 9.84
CA ASN A 47 -1.02 5.66 8.52
C ASN A 47 0.43 5.41 8.11
N PHE A 48 0.70 5.56 6.82
CA PHE A 48 2.05 5.42 6.27
C PHE A 48 2.57 6.78 5.82
N HIS A 49 3.49 7.35 6.60
CA HIS A 49 4.12 8.63 6.27
C HIS A 49 5.37 8.44 5.42
N GLY A 50 5.47 9.21 4.34
CA GLY A 50 6.74 9.47 3.66
C GLY A 50 6.68 9.63 2.15
N HIS A 51 5.58 9.27 1.49
CA HIS A 51 5.36 9.72 0.11
C HIS A 51 5.29 11.25 0.06
N SER A 52 5.84 11.83 -1.01
CA SER A 52 5.76 13.28 -1.27
C SER A 52 4.77 13.63 -2.39
N GLY A 53 4.21 12.60 -3.04
CA GLY A 53 3.33 12.69 -4.19
C GLY A 53 2.05 11.87 -4.00
N ALA A 54 1.03 12.14 -4.81
CA ALA A 54 -0.29 11.51 -4.64
C ALA A 54 -0.15 9.98 -4.70
N VAL A 55 -0.73 9.25 -3.74
CA VAL A 55 -0.68 7.80 -3.76
C VAL A 55 -1.81 7.31 -4.66
N TRP A 56 -1.45 6.57 -5.71
CA TRP A 56 -2.40 6.11 -6.72
C TRP A 56 -2.87 4.70 -6.45
N CYS A 57 -2.00 3.88 -5.86
CA CYS A 57 -2.29 2.49 -5.64
C CYS A 57 -1.71 1.98 -4.32
N ILE A 58 -2.41 1.02 -3.73
CA ILE A 58 -2.02 0.30 -2.53
C ILE A 58 -2.41 -1.17 -2.66
N ASP A 59 -1.58 -2.07 -2.15
CA ASP A 59 -1.93 -3.47 -2.00
C ASP A 59 -1.25 -4.09 -0.77
N VAL A 60 -1.87 -5.13 -0.23
CA VAL A 60 -1.38 -5.86 0.94
C VAL A 60 -1.06 -7.29 0.54
N ASN A 61 -0.01 -7.85 1.11
CA ASN A 61 0.36 -9.22 0.83
C ASN A 61 -0.58 -10.20 1.53
N TRP A 62 -0.43 -11.48 1.18
CA TRP A 62 -1.36 -12.52 1.58
C TRP A 62 -1.37 -12.82 3.08
N ASP A 63 -0.22 -12.69 3.74
CA ASP A 63 -0.07 -12.89 5.19
C ASP A 63 -0.37 -11.62 6.01
N SER A 64 -0.74 -10.51 5.36
CA SER A 64 -1.00 -9.21 5.98
C SER A 64 0.18 -8.62 6.77
N THR A 65 1.43 -8.96 6.43
CA THR A 65 2.62 -8.38 7.09
C THR A 65 3.20 -7.19 6.33
N LYS A 66 3.00 -7.14 5.01
CA LYS A 66 3.61 -6.13 4.14
C LYS A 66 2.58 -5.44 3.26
N VAL A 67 2.78 -4.15 3.08
CA VAL A 67 2.00 -3.31 2.18
C VAL A 67 2.91 -2.70 1.13
N ILE A 68 2.44 -2.64 -0.11
CA ILE A 68 3.07 -1.86 -1.17
C ILE A 68 2.20 -0.67 -1.52
N SER A 69 2.82 0.48 -1.72
CA SER A 69 2.15 1.67 -2.24
C SER A 69 2.94 2.28 -3.38
N GLY A 70 2.21 2.76 -4.38
CA GLY A 70 2.77 3.42 -5.55
C GLY A 70 2.22 4.85 -5.67
N ALA A 71 3.11 5.80 -5.93
CA ALA A 71 2.76 7.21 -5.94
C ALA A 71 3.28 7.98 -7.17
N GLY A 72 2.76 9.20 -7.29
CA GLY A 72 3.16 10.18 -8.30
C GLY A 72 4.49 10.87 -8.02
N ASP A 73 5.15 10.56 -6.89
CA ASP A 73 6.52 10.97 -6.60
C ASP A 73 7.57 10.08 -7.29
N ASN A 74 7.13 9.21 -8.19
CA ASN A 74 7.94 8.22 -8.88
C ASN A 74 8.63 7.24 -7.91
N THR A 75 8.02 6.96 -6.76
CA THR A 75 8.49 5.91 -5.86
C THR A 75 7.45 4.81 -5.67
N CYS A 76 7.94 3.59 -5.49
CA CYS A 76 7.19 2.50 -4.88
C CYS A 76 7.76 2.24 -3.48
N ARG A 77 6.90 2.12 -2.49
CA ARG A 77 7.30 1.90 -1.10
C ARG A 77 6.74 0.59 -0.57
N VAL A 78 7.55 -0.09 0.23
CA VAL A 78 7.18 -1.29 0.97
C VAL A 78 7.13 -0.93 2.45
N TRP A 79 6.03 -1.26 3.10
CA TRP A 79 5.76 -0.95 4.51
C TRP A 79 5.61 -2.23 5.31
N ASP A 80 6.06 -2.16 6.56
CA ASP A 80 5.73 -3.11 7.60
C ASP A 80 4.35 -2.76 8.15
N LEU A 81 3.37 -3.66 8.03
CA LEU A 81 2.01 -3.39 8.50
C LEU A 81 1.93 -3.42 10.03
N GLU A 82 2.70 -4.27 10.69
CA GLU A 82 2.69 -4.41 12.16
C GLU A 82 3.34 -3.20 12.83
N ARG A 83 4.45 -2.71 12.25
CA ARG A 83 5.24 -1.62 12.81
C ARG A 83 4.87 -0.25 12.26
N GLY A 84 4.16 -0.18 11.15
CA GLY A 84 3.81 1.09 10.51
C GLY A 84 5.00 1.82 9.85
N VAL A 85 6.13 1.14 9.62
CA VAL A 85 7.37 1.76 9.14
C VAL A 85 7.66 1.44 7.67
N ASN A 86 8.35 2.35 6.99
CA ASN A 86 8.89 2.07 5.66
C ASN A 86 10.06 1.10 5.77
N ILE A 87 9.97 -0.06 5.12
CA ILE A 87 11.07 -1.04 5.07
C ILE A 87 11.94 -0.79 3.84
N ASN A 88 11.31 -0.40 2.73
CA ASN A 88 12.03 -0.18 1.47
C ASN A 88 11.38 0.90 0.63
N THR A 89 12.21 1.62 -0.12
CA THR A 89 11.81 2.62 -1.11
C THR A 89 12.53 2.32 -2.41
N ILE A 90 11.75 2.21 -3.48
CA ILE A 90 12.23 1.90 -4.82
C ILE A 90 11.94 3.12 -5.69
N ASP A 91 13.01 3.76 -6.15
CA ASP A 91 12.90 4.84 -7.12
C ASP A 91 12.57 4.28 -8.50
N THR A 92 11.68 4.97 -9.20
CA THR A 92 11.17 4.57 -10.50
C THR A 92 11.32 5.74 -11.46
N ALA A 93 11.48 5.47 -12.76
CA ALA A 93 11.62 6.55 -13.74
C ALA A 93 10.29 7.32 -13.97
N THR A 94 9.16 6.75 -13.56
CA THR A 94 7.82 7.28 -13.84
C THR A 94 6.84 6.93 -12.72
N ALA A 95 5.80 7.74 -12.54
CA ALA A 95 4.74 7.51 -11.56
C ALA A 95 4.16 6.08 -11.61
N VAL A 96 3.99 5.51 -10.42
CA VAL A 96 3.42 4.18 -10.24
C VAL A 96 1.90 4.30 -10.23
N ARG A 97 1.24 3.58 -11.14
CA ARG A 97 -0.22 3.68 -11.32
C ARG A 97 -0.98 2.49 -10.77
N THR A 98 -0.35 1.33 -10.68
CA THR A 98 -0.95 0.15 -10.07
C THR A 98 0.12 -0.75 -9.46
N CYS A 99 -0.23 -1.37 -8.36
CA CYS A 99 0.61 -2.30 -7.61
C CYS A 99 -0.28 -3.47 -7.15
N MET A 100 0.26 -4.68 -7.15
CA MET A 100 -0.47 -5.87 -6.74
C MET A 100 0.47 -6.96 -6.24
N PHE A 101 0.20 -7.60 -5.12
CA PHE A 101 0.85 -8.84 -4.73
C PHE A 101 0.38 -10.02 -5.58
N SER A 102 1.31 -10.92 -5.91
CA SER A 102 0.96 -12.20 -6.52
C SER A 102 0.10 -13.02 -5.55
N PHE A 103 -0.78 -13.84 -6.12
CA PHE A 103 -1.67 -14.72 -5.35
C PHE A 103 -0.92 -15.73 -4.46
N SER A 104 0.35 -16.00 -4.75
CA SER A 104 1.22 -16.84 -3.92
C SER A 104 1.77 -16.13 -2.67
N GLY A 105 1.52 -14.83 -2.49
CA GLY A 105 2.00 -14.03 -1.35
C GLY A 105 3.50 -13.74 -1.33
N ARG A 106 4.30 -14.44 -2.15
CA ARG A 106 5.76 -14.32 -2.18
C ARG A 106 6.31 -13.22 -3.10
N MET A 107 5.54 -12.70 -4.06
CA MET A 107 6.06 -11.76 -5.06
C MET A 107 5.14 -10.55 -5.27
N PRO A 108 5.49 -9.33 -4.80
CA PRO A 108 4.81 -8.12 -5.26
C PRO A 108 5.05 -7.91 -6.76
N ARG A 109 4.00 -7.72 -7.54
CA ARG A 109 4.03 -7.26 -8.93
C ARG A 109 3.62 -5.79 -9.01
N LEU A 110 4.51 -4.95 -9.52
CA LEU A 110 4.21 -3.54 -9.82
C LEU A 110 3.90 -3.41 -11.30
N TYR A 111 2.88 -2.62 -11.68
CA TYR A 111 2.69 -2.27 -13.08
C TYR A 111 2.83 -0.75 -13.28
N TYR A 112 3.76 -0.39 -14.17
CA TYR A 112 4.01 0.97 -14.61
C TYR A 112 3.26 1.26 -15.91
N ALA A 113 3.00 2.55 -16.16
CA ALA A 113 2.13 2.99 -17.25
C ALA A 113 2.67 2.75 -18.68
N ARG A 114 3.92 2.30 -18.88
CA ARG A 114 4.47 2.06 -20.24
C ARG A 114 5.36 0.82 -20.43
N THR A 115 5.78 0.15 -19.37
CA THR A 115 6.64 -1.05 -19.47
C THR A 115 6.34 -1.98 -18.31
N LYS A 116 6.05 -3.25 -18.63
CA LYS A 116 5.90 -4.31 -17.61
C LYS A 116 7.30 -4.67 -17.10
N PHE A 117 7.56 -4.44 -15.83
CA PHE A 117 8.72 -5.01 -15.16
C PHE A 117 8.21 -5.86 -13.99
N GLN A 118 8.42 -7.18 -14.10
CA GLN A 118 8.23 -8.07 -12.97
C GLN A 118 9.42 -7.85 -12.03
N TRP A 119 9.14 -7.47 -10.80
CA TRP A 119 10.15 -7.43 -9.76
C TRP A 119 9.92 -8.62 -8.85
N ASP A 120 10.94 -9.47 -8.72
CA ASP A 120 11.04 -10.36 -7.59
C ASP A 120 11.57 -9.48 -6.45
N ALA A 121 10.68 -8.92 -5.63
CA ALA A 121 11.12 -8.39 -4.36
C ALA A 121 11.55 -9.59 -3.52
N TYR A 122 12.82 -9.97 -3.63
CA TYR A 122 13.46 -10.79 -2.63
C TYR A 122 13.29 -10.04 -1.32
N CYS A 123 12.50 -10.62 -0.42
CA CYS A 123 12.53 -10.27 0.97
C CYS A 123 14.01 -10.31 1.37
N VAL A 124 14.59 -9.14 1.62
CA VAL A 124 15.87 -9.06 2.33
C VAL A 124 15.54 -9.53 3.74
N ASP A 125 15.71 -10.82 4.00
CA ASP A 125 15.96 -11.30 5.35
C ASP A 125 17.30 -10.68 5.78
N PRO A 126 17.39 -9.97 6.92
CA PRO A 126 18.67 -9.43 7.40
C PRO A 126 19.64 -10.51 7.93
N HIS A 127 19.39 -11.80 7.66
CA HIS A 127 20.21 -12.90 8.20
C HIS A 127 20.47 -13.97 7.14
N THR A 128 21.39 -13.68 6.22
CA THR A 128 22.39 -14.61 5.67
C THR A 128 23.54 -13.81 5.07
#